data_AF-A0A317DYW1-F1
#
_entry.id   AF-A0A317DYW1-F1
#
_cell.length_a   1.000
_cell.length_b   1.000
_cell.length_c   1.000
_cell.angle_alpha   90.00
_cell.angle_beta   90.00
_cell.angle_gamma   90.00
#
_symmetry.space_group_name_H-M   'P 1'
#
loop_
_entity.id
_entity.type
_entity.pdbx_description
1 polymer ?
#
loop_
_entity_poly.entity_id
_entity_poly.type
_entity_poly.pdbx_seq_one_letter_code
_entity_poly.pdbx_strand_id
1 'polypeptide(L)'
;MSQPATSTIVNSDAKPLIEQGRAAIVFGDWEAIQPADLALLEPNPGRARLAAIYAGAMANRGDFKSAREFCDRALQWGAEYELVATILLACAHDTLGRAAVFADDEALAEKHFANALALIAPGEANHLLLNARAASQIARARMQFATAGLPASGSSEETAKISRSIPEEILSNKSFFARSHAEYQRIGAKGGAERFLYLETKSLPRSGLHYTERGLRQIFADDFSFCEWYQEPGCCKKMPCALLGELEDVENGKKRLSLKMTKSHDFDLADPPYQLPLPVHRLVLIRNPLPILTSWFMLDLLAGHAELLSNNGIGINKIYFSHPASVVAAAYRIIAGAFNPPSPEELRKWIEEKSKYISGFVQKWCGENSRMKNTHLVSYENANQFIVKIASILEQRFDSQTRERLVAFARKSSEQFQPRSDPFRAPEPAISSYLRANARAFHEGAARIEENDSTGTFARLAASGLITSR
;
A
#
# COMPACT_ATOMS: atom_id res chain seq x y z
N MET A 1 41.42 -51.47 -32.46
CA MET A 1 40.05 -50.95 -32.35
C MET A 1 39.59 -51.21 -30.92
N SER A 2 39.69 -50.20 -30.06
CA SER A 2 39.39 -50.31 -28.63
C SER A 2 37.93 -49.98 -28.38
N GLN A 3 37.21 -50.88 -27.71
CA GLN A 3 35.83 -50.63 -27.27
C GLN A 3 35.80 -49.60 -26.13
N PRO A 4 34.84 -48.66 -26.10
CA PRO A 4 34.67 -47.76 -24.96
C PRO A 4 33.98 -48.51 -23.82
N ALA A 5 34.56 -48.43 -22.63
CA ALA A 5 33.98 -48.96 -21.40
C ALA A 5 32.73 -48.17 -21.01
N THR A 6 31.57 -48.80 -21.09
CA THR A 6 30.33 -48.31 -20.48
C THR A 6 30.42 -48.47 -18.96
N SER A 7 30.82 -47.39 -18.30
CA SER A 7 30.71 -47.23 -16.84
C SER A 7 29.24 -47.33 -16.44
N THR A 8 28.89 -48.45 -15.80
CA THR A 8 27.58 -48.67 -15.20
C THR A 8 27.61 -48.01 -13.82
N ILE A 9 27.33 -46.71 -13.75
CA ILE A 9 27.15 -46.00 -12.48
C ILE A 9 25.79 -46.45 -11.91
N VAL A 10 25.87 -47.28 -10.88
CA VAL A 10 24.72 -47.89 -10.21
C VAL A 10 23.98 -46.84 -9.38
N ASN A 11 22.69 -46.74 -9.68
CA ASN A 11 21.50 -46.11 -9.07
C ASN A 11 21.38 -45.98 -7.52
N SER A 12 22.45 -45.91 -6.70
CA SER A 12 22.38 -45.81 -5.23
C SER A 12 22.31 -44.39 -4.64
N ASP A 13 22.52 -43.35 -5.45
CA ASP A 13 22.84 -42.00 -4.94
C ASP A 13 21.63 -41.05 -4.83
N ALA A 14 20.42 -41.50 -5.18
CA ALA A 14 19.22 -40.67 -5.17
C ALA A 14 18.72 -40.27 -3.77
N LYS A 15 18.83 -41.19 -2.79
CA LYS A 15 18.37 -40.95 -1.41
C LYS A 15 19.20 -39.90 -0.68
N PRO A 16 20.55 -39.90 -0.78
CA PRO A 16 21.39 -38.81 -0.28
C PRO A 16 20.99 -37.43 -0.83
N LEU A 17 20.71 -37.32 -2.13
CA LEU A 17 20.37 -36.04 -2.77
C LEU A 17 19.02 -35.48 -2.28
N ILE A 18 18.03 -36.34 -2.06
CA ILE A 18 16.72 -35.92 -1.55
C ILE A 18 16.84 -35.43 -0.11
N GLU A 19 17.56 -36.16 0.74
CA GLU A 19 17.75 -35.77 2.15
C GLU A 19 18.62 -34.52 2.28
N GLN A 20 19.65 -34.37 1.46
CA GLN A 20 20.43 -33.13 1.35
C GLN A 20 19.55 -31.95 0.90
N GLY A 21 18.73 -32.15 -0.13
CA GLY A 21 17.78 -31.14 -0.60
C GLY A 21 16.77 -30.75 0.47
N ARG A 22 16.24 -31.71 1.23
CA ARG A 22 15.34 -31.45 2.36
C ARG A 22 16.02 -30.67 3.47
N ALA A 23 17.23 -31.07 3.87
CA ALA A 23 18.00 -30.35 4.88
C ALA A 23 18.28 -28.91 4.45
N ALA A 24 18.71 -28.70 3.21
CA ALA A 24 18.91 -27.37 2.63
C ALA A 24 17.64 -26.51 2.71
N ILE A 25 16.48 -27.06 2.35
CA ILE A 25 15.19 -26.34 2.48
C ILE A 25 14.87 -26.01 3.94
N VAL A 26 15.08 -26.93 4.87
CA VAL A 26 14.79 -26.76 6.32
C VAL A 26 15.69 -25.69 6.96
N PHE A 27 16.94 -25.57 6.52
CA PHE A 27 17.86 -24.55 7.04
C PHE A 27 17.92 -23.27 6.18
N GLY A 28 17.17 -23.24 5.06
CA GLY A 28 17.23 -22.16 4.07
C GLY A 28 18.59 -22.05 3.36
N ASP A 29 19.36 -23.13 3.33
CA ASP A 29 20.65 -23.20 2.67
C ASP A 29 20.51 -23.55 1.18
N TRP A 30 19.83 -22.67 0.45
CA TRP A 30 19.57 -22.85 -0.98
C TRP A 30 20.87 -22.93 -1.80
N GLU A 31 21.98 -22.39 -1.28
CA GLU A 31 23.28 -22.44 -1.95
C GLU A 31 23.93 -23.82 -1.92
N ALA A 32 23.61 -24.63 -0.91
CA ALA A 32 24.02 -26.03 -0.86
C ALA A 32 23.38 -26.89 -1.96
N ILE A 33 22.34 -26.41 -2.63
CA ILE A 33 21.67 -27.07 -3.77
C ILE A 33 22.33 -26.56 -5.06
N GLN A 34 23.33 -27.30 -5.55
CA GLN A 34 24.03 -27.00 -6.80
C GLN A 34 23.18 -27.45 -7.99
N PRO A 35 22.84 -26.58 -8.97
CA PRO A 35 21.98 -26.94 -10.09
C PRO A 35 22.52 -28.21 -10.77
N ALA A 36 21.75 -29.29 -10.71
CA ALA A 36 22.03 -30.47 -11.52
C ALA A 36 21.47 -30.24 -12.92
N ASP A 37 22.18 -30.71 -13.94
CA ASP A 37 21.59 -30.87 -15.27
C ASP A 37 20.33 -31.76 -15.14
N LEU A 38 19.22 -31.34 -15.76
CA LEU A 38 17.99 -32.12 -15.80
C LEU A 38 18.23 -33.55 -16.29
N ALA A 39 19.19 -33.74 -17.20
CA ALA A 39 19.59 -35.06 -17.69
C ALA A 39 20.14 -35.96 -16.57
N LEU A 40 20.77 -35.39 -15.54
CA LEU A 40 21.27 -36.12 -14.37
C LEU A 40 20.17 -36.47 -13.38
N LEU A 41 19.05 -35.72 -13.39
CA LEU A 41 17.91 -36.00 -12.52
C LEU A 41 17.01 -37.12 -13.07
N GLU A 42 16.86 -37.22 -14.39
CA GLU A 42 15.94 -38.14 -15.06
C GLU A 42 16.03 -39.62 -14.64
N PRO A 43 17.21 -40.23 -14.42
CA PRO A 43 17.27 -41.64 -14.00
C PRO A 43 16.88 -41.88 -12.53
N ASN A 44 16.73 -40.82 -11.71
CA ASN A 44 16.51 -40.97 -10.27
C ASN A 44 15.06 -41.36 -9.93
N PRO A 45 14.85 -42.34 -9.02
CA PRO A 45 13.51 -42.73 -8.58
C PRO A 45 12.75 -41.61 -7.83
N GLY A 46 13.43 -40.56 -7.38
CA GLY A 46 12.84 -39.37 -6.76
C GLY A 46 12.94 -38.09 -7.58
N ARG A 47 13.16 -38.20 -8.89
CA ARG A 47 13.37 -37.06 -9.81
C ARG A 47 12.32 -35.96 -9.74
N ALA A 48 11.05 -36.32 -9.56
CA ALA A 48 9.95 -35.35 -9.48
C ALA A 48 10.08 -34.43 -8.26
N ARG A 49 10.37 -35.02 -7.10
CA ARG A 49 10.61 -34.29 -5.86
C ARG A 49 11.91 -33.47 -5.94
N LEU A 50 12.98 -34.05 -6.48
CA LEU A 50 14.24 -33.33 -6.68
C LEU A 50 14.03 -32.10 -7.58
N ALA A 51 13.34 -32.25 -8.71
CA ALA A 51 13.02 -31.12 -9.60
C ALA A 51 12.25 -30.02 -8.86
N ALA A 52 11.28 -30.36 -8.00
CA ALA A 52 10.57 -29.36 -7.20
C ALA A 52 11.50 -28.62 -6.21
N ILE A 53 12.44 -29.32 -5.57
CA ILE A 53 13.47 -28.73 -4.69
C ILE A 53 14.38 -27.79 -5.49
N TYR A 54 14.84 -28.21 -6.67
CA TYR A 54 15.65 -27.40 -7.58
C TYR A 54 14.91 -26.14 -8.05
N ALA A 55 13.62 -26.25 -8.34
CA ALA A 55 12.80 -25.09 -8.69
C ALA A 55 12.82 -24.03 -7.58
N GLY A 56 12.65 -24.45 -6.32
CA GLY A 56 12.74 -23.56 -5.16
C GLY A 56 14.12 -22.92 -4.99
N ALA A 57 15.19 -23.67 -5.21
CA ALA A 57 16.56 -23.15 -5.17
C ALA A 57 16.83 -22.11 -6.27
N MET A 58 16.40 -22.38 -7.51
CA MET A 58 16.53 -21.41 -8.62
C MET A 58 15.72 -20.13 -8.35
N ALA A 59 14.50 -20.27 -7.82
CA ALA A 59 13.66 -19.12 -7.46
C ALA A 59 14.30 -18.24 -6.38
N ASN A 60 14.90 -18.81 -5.33
CA ASN A 60 15.60 -18.05 -4.29
C ASN A 60 16.84 -17.30 -4.80
N ARG A 61 17.46 -17.78 -5.87
CA ARG A 61 18.59 -17.15 -6.54
C ARG A 61 18.18 -16.10 -7.58
N GLY A 62 16.87 -15.93 -7.82
CA GLY A 62 16.33 -15.01 -8.82
C GLY A 62 16.34 -15.55 -10.25
N ASP A 63 16.72 -16.82 -10.47
CA ASP A 63 16.63 -17.48 -11.77
C ASP A 63 15.23 -18.07 -11.99
N PHE A 64 14.26 -17.17 -12.26
CA PHE A 64 12.86 -17.56 -12.45
C PHE A 64 12.62 -18.36 -13.74
N LYS A 65 13.53 -18.29 -14.71
CA LYS A 65 13.43 -19.07 -15.94
C LYS A 65 13.70 -20.54 -15.63
N SER A 66 14.86 -20.84 -15.02
CA SER A 66 15.20 -22.21 -14.62
C SER A 66 14.22 -22.73 -13.58
N ALA A 67 13.77 -21.89 -12.64
CA ALA A 67 12.74 -22.28 -11.67
C ALA A 67 11.47 -22.80 -12.35
N ARG A 68 11.00 -22.12 -13.41
CA ARG A 68 9.83 -22.55 -14.19
C ARG A 68 10.09 -23.88 -14.90
N GLU A 69 11.25 -24.02 -15.55
CA GLU A 69 11.63 -25.26 -16.23
C GLU A 69 11.64 -26.45 -15.25
N PHE A 70 12.20 -26.29 -14.06
CA PHE A 70 12.19 -27.34 -13.03
C PHE A 70 10.79 -27.61 -12.46
N CYS A 71 9.94 -26.59 -12.30
CA CYS A 71 8.53 -26.80 -11.90
C CYS A 71 7.78 -27.65 -12.93
N ASP A 72 7.89 -27.30 -14.21
CA ASP A 72 7.23 -28.01 -15.30
C ASP A 72 7.71 -29.47 -15.36
N ARG A 73 9.01 -29.69 -15.17
CA ARG A 73 9.60 -31.04 -15.09
C ARG A 73 9.15 -31.82 -13.87
N ALA A 74 9.06 -31.20 -12.70
CA ALA A 74 8.55 -31.84 -11.50
C ALA A 74 7.13 -32.38 -11.73
N LEU A 75 6.24 -31.55 -12.28
CA LEU A 75 4.86 -31.92 -12.59
C LEU A 75 4.80 -33.02 -13.66
N GLN A 76 5.56 -32.89 -14.75
CA GLN A 76 5.65 -33.92 -15.81
C GLN A 76 6.15 -35.27 -15.28
N TRP A 77 7.05 -35.25 -14.30
CA TRP A 77 7.58 -36.45 -13.66
C TRP A 77 6.70 -37.00 -12.52
N GLY A 78 5.52 -36.41 -12.30
CA GLY A 78 4.52 -36.91 -11.35
C GLY A 78 4.60 -36.33 -9.95
N ALA A 79 5.20 -35.15 -9.75
CA ALA A 79 5.08 -34.44 -8.48
C ALA A 79 3.64 -33.91 -8.31
N GLU A 80 3.11 -34.05 -7.11
CA GLU A 80 1.83 -33.42 -6.74
C GLU A 80 1.95 -31.90 -6.83
N TYR A 81 0.91 -31.24 -7.35
CA TYR A 81 0.86 -29.78 -7.46
C TYR A 81 1.06 -29.11 -6.09
N GLU A 82 0.47 -29.69 -5.04
CA GLU A 82 0.58 -29.20 -3.67
C GLU A 82 2.03 -29.20 -3.17
N LEU A 83 2.84 -30.20 -3.51
CA LEU A 83 4.25 -30.25 -3.14
C LEU A 83 5.03 -29.11 -3.81
N VAL A 84 4.83 -28.89 -5.11
CA VAL A 84 5.50 -27.82 -5.86
C VAL A 84 5.10 -26.45 -5.30
N ALA A 85 3.80 -26.23 -5.07
CA ALA A 85 3.28 -24.99 -4.50
C ALA A 85 3.84 -24.73 -3.09
N THR A 86 3.89 -25.75 -2.24
CA THR A 86 4.43 -25.66 -0.87
C THR A 86 5.89 -25.23 -0.86
N ILE A 87 6.72 -25.82 -1.73
CA ILE A 87 8.14 -25.46 -1.84
C ILE A 87 8.28 -24.01 -2.31
N LEU A 88 7.55 -23.59 -3.35
CA LEU A 88 7.63 -22.22 -3.86
C LEU A 88 7.14 -21.18 -2.84
N LEU A 89 6.09 -21.48 -2.08
CA LEU A 89 5.59 -20.61 -1.01
C LEU A 89 6.62 -20.47 0.12
N ALA A 90 7.30 -21.56 0.49
CA ALA A 90 8.38 -21.50 1.47
C ALA A 90 9.55 -20.64 0.97
N CYS A 91 9.89 -20.73 -0.32
CA CYS A 91 10.91 -19.90 -0.96
C CYS A 91 10.54 -18.40 -0.97
N ALA A 92 9.27 -18.10 -1.22
CA ALA A 92 8.76 -16.73 -1.16
C ALA A 92 8.88 -16.18 0.28
N HIS A 93 8.51 -16.98 1.28
CA HIS A 93 8.68 -16.59 2.68
C HIS A 93 10.14 -16.39 3.08
N ASP A 94 11.06 -17.24 2.63
CA ASP A 94 12.49 -17.03 2.87
C ASP A 94 13.00 -15.72 2.26
N THR A 95 12.58 -15.42 1.03
CA THR A 95 12.95 -14.18 0.34
C THR A 95 12.41 -12.96 1.09
N LEU A 96 11.16 -13.02 1.55
CA LEU A 96 10.54 -11.98 2.37
C LEU A 96 11.23 -11.85 3.74
N GLY A 97 11.65 -12.95 4.35
CA GLY A 97 12.42 -12.95 5.58
C GLY A 97 13.76 -12.23 5.42
N ARG A 98 14.53 -12.55 4.36
CA ARG A 98 15.78 -11.84 4.04
C ARG A 98 15.55 -10.35 3.75
N ALA A 99 14.46 -10.02 3.06
CA ALA A 99 14.08 -8.62 2.82
C ALA A 99 13.71 -7.88 4.12
N ALA A 100 13.04 -8.54 5.07
CA ALA A 100 12.75 -7.98 6.38
C ALA A 100 14.04 -7.75 7.21
N VAL A 101 15.03 -8.65 7.12
CA VAL A 101 16.37 -8.42 7.71
C VAL A 101 17.04 -7.18 7.11
N PHE A 102 16.96 -6.99 5.79
CA PHE A 102 17.48 -5.79 5.13
C PHE A 102 16.78 -4.50 5.60
N ALA A 103 15.51 -4.61 5.98
CA ALA A 103 14.71 -3.52 6.51
C ALA A 103 14.87 -3.29 8.04
N ASP A 104 15.75 -4.05 8.71
CA ASP A 104 15.89 -4.12 10.18
C ASP A 104 14.60 -4.48 10.94
N ASP A 105 13.71 -5.25 10.31
CA ASP A 105 12.50 -5.75 10.95
C ASP A 105 12.70 -7.23 11.31
N GLU A 106 13.48 -7.48 12.38
CA GLU A 106 13.80 -8.85 12.82
C GLU A 106 12.55 -9.66 13.19
N ALA A 107 11.55 -9.03 13.83
CA ALA A 107 10.31 -9.69 14.19
C ALA A 107 9.52 -10.16 12.96
N LEU A 108 9.46 -9.32 11.91
CA LEU A 108 8.85 -9.72 10.64
C LEU A 108 9.68 -10.78 9.91
N ALA A 109 11.02 -10.70 9.98
CA ALA A 109 11.91 -11.71 9.43
C ALA A 109 11.68 -13.08 10.08
N GLU A 110 11.66 -13.14 11.40
CA GLU A 110 11.36 -14.36 12.18
C GLU A 110 10.00 -14.95 11.79
N LYS A 111 8.97 -14.11 11.69
CA LYS A 111 7.64 -14.56 11.24
C LYS A 111 7.67 -15.18 9.85
N HIS A 112 8.40 -14.58 8.91
CA HIS A 112 8.52 -15.13 7.57
C HIS A 112 9.31 -16.45 7.55
N PHE A 113 10.42 -16.54 8.28
CA PHE A 113 11.17 -17.79 8.41
C PHE A 113 10.35 -18.89 9.11
N ALA A 114 9.50 -18.53 10.08
CA ALA A 114 8.56 -19.45 10.72
C ALA A 114 7.54 -20.01 9.74
N ASN A 115 6.95 -19.15 8.90
CA ASN A 115 6.00 -19.59 7.88
C ASN A 115 6.68 -20.48 6.82
N ALA A 116 7.91 -20.15 6.40
CA ALA A 116 8.68 -20.99 5.48
C ALA A 116 8.89 -22.39 6.07
N LEU A 117 9.28 -22.48 7.35
CA LEU A 117 9.50 -23.75 8.05
C LEU A 117 8.20 -24.54 8.23
N ALA A 118 7.10 -23.88 8.60
CA ALA A 118 5.81 -24.53 8.81
C ALA A 118 5.27 -25.22 7.55
N LEU A 119 5.55 -24.68 6.36
CA LEU A 119 5.17 -25.27 5.08
C LEU A 119 5.93 -26.57 4.76
N ILE A 120 7.23 -26.61 5.06
CA ILE A 120 8.13 -27.69 4.61
C ILE A 120 8.36 -28.78 5.68
N ALA A 121 8.10 -28.46 6.95
CA ALA A 121 8.28 -29.33 8.10
C ALA A 121 7.13 -29.12 9.12
N PRO A 122 5.89 -29.55 8.81
CA PRO A 122 4.79 -29.45 9.75
C PRO A 122 5.02 -30.38 10.96
N GLY A 123 4.98 -29.83 12.19
CA GLY A 123 5.11 -30.60 13.44
C GLY A 123 5.63 -29.82 14.67
N GLU A 124 5.52 -30.40 15.86
CA GLU A 124 5.78 -29.74 17.17
C GLU A 124 7.26 -29.51 17.53
N ALA A 125 8.22 -30.03 16.76
CA ALA A 125 9.66 -29.84 16.98
C ALA A 125 10.22 -28.52 16.38
N ASN A 126 9.36 -27.57 16.01
CA ASN A 126 9.73 -26.43 15.19
C ASN A 126 10.41 -25.28 15.92
N HIS A 127 10.31 -25.14 17.25
CA HIS A 127 10.83 -23.93 17.90
C HIS A 127 12.38 -23.84 17.91
N LEU A 128 13.06 -24.96 18.14
CA LEU A 128 14.54 -25.00 18.08
C LEU A 128 15.05 -24.87 16.65
N LEU A 129 14.40 -25.54 15.69
CA LEU A 129 14.73 -25.44 14.27
C LEU A 129 14.45 -24.04 13.73
N LEU A 130 13.37 -23.40 14.16
CA LEU A 130 13.03 -22.03 13.82
C LEU A 130 14.10 -21.06 14.33
N ASN A 131 14.45 -21.15 15.61
CA ASN A 131 15.47 -20.27 16.19
C ASN A 131 16.82 -20.44 15.48
N ALA A 132 17.22 -21.68 15.21
CA ALA A 132 18.45 -21.97 14.48
C ALA A 132 18.40 -21.44 13.03
N ARG A 133 17.30 -21.66 12.32
CA ARG A 133 17.08 -21.15 10.95
C ARG A 133 17.09 -19.63 10.92
N ALA A 134 16.30 -18.97 11.76
CA ALA A 134 16.19 -17.52 11.80
C ALA A 134 17.55 -16.89 12.11
N ALA A 135 18.25 -17.35 13.15
CA ALA A 135 19.58 -16.85 13.48
C ALA A 135 20.59 -17.01 12.32
N SER A 136 20.62 -18.18 11.68
CA SER A 136 21.49 -18.45 10.53
C SER A 136 21.15 -17.59 9.31
N GLN A 137 19.87 -17.46 8.97
CA GLN A 137 19.41 -16.67 7.83
C GLN A 137 19.62 -15.17 8.04
N ILE A 138 19.39 -14.67 9.26
CA ILE A 138 19.67 -13.27 9.64
C ILE A 138 21.16 -12.98 9.51
N ALA A 139 22.01 -13.83 10.09
CA ALA A 139 23.46 -13.66 10.02
C ALA A 139 23.97 -13.68 8.57
N ARG A 140 23.48 -14.64 7.75
CA ARG A 140 23.85 -14.78 6.34
C ARG A 140 23.39 -13.59 5.51
N ALA A 141 22.14 -13.14 5.67
CA ALA A 141 21.60 -11.99 4.97
C ALA A 141 22.42 -10.73 5.29
N ARG A 142 22.70 -10.48 6.58
CA ARG A 142 23.56 -9.36 7.02
C ARG A 142 24.95 -9.41 6.38
N MET A 143 25.58 -10.57 6.36
CA MET A 143 26.89 -10.75 5.73
C MET A 143 26.85 -10.48 4.22
N GLN A 144 25.85 -11.00 3.52
CA GLN A 144 25.65 -10.77 2.08
C GLN A 144 25.48 -9.28 1.77
N PHE A 145 24.67 -8.57 2.55
CA PHE A 145 24.47 -7.13 2.38
C PHE A 145 25.77 -6.35 2.62
N ALA A 146 26.52 -6.70 3.68
CA ALA A 146 27.81 -6.08 3.95
C ALA A 146 28.81 -6.28 2.81
N THR A 147 28.88 -7.49 2.22
CA THR A 147 29.77 -7.78 1.08
C THR A 147 29.36 -7.10 -0.22
N ALA A 148 28.06 -6.87 -0.42
CA ALA A 148 27.54 -6.19 -1.61
C ALA A 148 27.84 -4.68 -1.63
N GLY A 149 28.45 -4.14 -0.58
CA GLY A 149 28.62 -2.69 -0.42
C GLY A 149 27.29 -1.94 -0.32
N LEU A 150 26.18 -2.68 -0.23
CA LEU A 150 24.91 -2.12 0.18
C LEU A 150 25.13 -1.64 1.60
N PRO A 151 24.93 -0.35 1.90
CA PRO A 151 25.04 0.10 3.27
C PRO A 151 24.09 -0.77 4.07
N ALA A 152 24.65 -1.63 4.94
CA ALA A 152 23.95 -2.03 6.13
C ALA A 152 23.36 -0.73 6.65
N SER A 153 22.07 -0.76 6.93
CA SER A 153 21.18 0.32 7.38
C SER A 153 21.66 1.13 8.60
N GLY A 154 22.96 1.11 8.89
CA GLY A 154 23.71 2.14 9.58
C GLY A 154 23.26 3.48 9.06
N SER A 155 22.36 4.06 9.84
CA SER A 155 22.09 5.48 9.89
C SER A 155 23.44 6.17 9.74
N SER A 156 23.65 6.82 8.60
CA SER A 156 24.73 7.78 8.48
C SER A 156 24.63 8.72 9.70
N GLU A 157 25.76 9.23 10.19
CA GLU A 157 25.75 10.18 11.31
C GLU A 157 24.76 11.35 11.06
N GLU A 158 24.53 11.68 9.78
CA GLU A 158 23.52 12.60 9.30
C GLU A 158 22.07 12.14 9.57
N THR A 159 21.73 10.87 9.30
CA THR A 159 20.43 10.26 9.64
C THR A 159 20.17 10.29 11.16
N ALA A 160 21.20 9.98 11.96
CA ALA A 160 21.10 10.03 13.42
C ALA A 160 20.90 11.48 13.92
N LYS A 161 21.61 12.45 13.31
CA LYS A 161 21.46 13.88 13.62
C LYS A 161 20.07 14.41 13.27
N ILE A 162 19.51 14.01 12.13
CA ILE A 162 18.14 14.37 11.75
C ILE A 162 17.14 13.79 12.75
N SER A 163 17.30 12.51 13.11
CA SER A 163 16.40 11.84 14.05
C SER A 163 16.36 12.50 15.43
N ARG A 164 17.50 13.03 15.92
CA ARG A 164 17.57 13.78 17.19
C ARG A 164 16.78 15.09 17.20
N SER A 165 16.43 15.64 16.04
CA SER A 165 15.60 16.84 15.94
C SER A 165 14.10 16.56 16.01
N ILE A 166 13.71 15.28 15.95
CA ILE A 166 12.31 14.84 15.94
C ILE A 166 11.87 14.59 17.39
N PRO A 167 10.76 15.18 17.84
CA PRO A 167 10.19 14.89 19.16
C PRO A 167 10.00 13.39 19.44
N GLU A 168 10.28 12.96 20.66
CA GLU A 168 10.18 11.55 21.09
C GLU A 168 8.76 10.97 20.91
N GLU A 169 7.72 11.80 21.09
CA GLU A 169 6.33 11.41 20.83
C GLU A 169 6.09 11.00 19.37
N ILE A 170 6.77 11.66 18.43
CA ILE A 170 6.68 11.32 17.00
C ILE A 170 7.51 10.07 16.70
N LEU A 171 8.72 9.96 17.28
CA LEU A 171 9.59 8.80 17.09
C LEU A 171 8.96 7.49 17.61
N SER A 172 8.28 7.56 18.75
CA SER A 172 7.57 6.43 19.36
C SER A 172 6.25 6.08 18.67
N ASN A 173 5.77 6.91 17.74
CA ASN A 173 4.55 6.64 17.00
C ASN A 173 4.76 5.47 16.01
N LYS A 174 3.96 4.41 16.14
CA LYS A 174 4.05 3.20 15.30
C LYS A 174 3.87 3.47 13.80
N SER A 175 3.19 4.54 13.41
CA SER A 175 3.00 4.92 12.01
C SER A 175 4.13 5.82 11.51
N PHE A 176 4.99 6.36 12.37
CA PHE A 176 6.15 7.14 11.94
C PHE A 176 7.29 6.24 11.46
N PHE A 177 8.07 6.72 10.49
CA PHE A 177 9.29 6.03 10.05
C PHE A 177 10.44 7.01 9.86
N ALA A 178 11.24 7.12 10.91
CA ALA A 178 12.36 8.05 11.02
C ALA A 178 13.36 7.92 9.87
N ARG A 179 13.63 6.70 9.40
CA ARG A 179 14.55 6.45 8.29
C ARG A 179 14.08 7.13 7.00
N SER A 180 12.83 6.93 6.59
CA SER A 180 12.30 7.63 5.41
C SER A 180 12.24 9.14 5.59
N HIS A 181 11.90 9.60 6.79
CA HIS A 181 11.93 11.03 7.09
C HIS A 181 13.31 11.65 6.85
N ALA A 182 14.35 11.05 7.41
CA ALA A 182 15.71 11.49 7.20
C ALA A 182 16.13 11.43 5.73
N GLU A 183 15.70 10.40 4.99
CA GLU A 183 16.04 10.27 3.59
C GLU A 183 15.38 11.33 2.71
N TYR A 184 14.08 11.60 2.91
CA TYR A 184 13.42 12.70 2.21
C TYR A 184 14.03 14.06 2.58
N GLN A 185 14.51 14.22 3.81
CA GLN A 185 15.21 15.44 4.23
C GLN A 185 16.56 15.59 3.51
N ARG A 186 17.37 14.52 3.44
CA ARG A 186 18.63 14.47 2.69
C ARG A 186 18.43 14.89 1.23
N ILE A 187 17.37 14.38 0.61
CA ILE A 187 17.09 14.65 -0.80
C ILE A 187 16.59 16.06 -1.03
N GLY A 188 15.74 16.56 -0.13
CA GLY A 188 15.38 17.97 -0.09
C GLY A 188 16.60 18.88 -0.07
N ALA A 189 17.60 18.56 0.75
CA ALA A 189 18.84 19.33 0.86
C ALA A 189 19.71 19.28 -0.41
N LYS A 190 19.66 18.19 -1.20
CA LYS A 190 20.38 18.05 -2.47
C LYS A 190 19.64 18.60 -3.70
N GLY A 191 18.55 19.34 -3.51
CA GLY A 191 17.74 19.88 -4.61
C GLY A 191 16.82 18.85 -5.27
N GLY A 192 16.65 17.65 -4.68
CA GLY A 192 15.79 16.61 -5.24
C GLY A 192 14.31 16.98 -5.30
N ALA A 193 13.89 18.01 -4.56
CA ALA A 193 12.53 18.59 -4.64
C ALA A 193 12.17 19.12 -6.04
N GLU A 194 13.15 19.36 -6.91
CA GLU A 194 12.91 19.77 -8.30
C GLU A 194 12.54 18.61 -9.23
N ARG A 195 12.82 17.36 -8.83
CA ARG A 195 12.62 16.17 -9.66
C ARG A 195 11.69 15.15 -9.01
N PHE A 196 11.51 15.22 -7.70
CA PHE A 196 10.65 14.31 -6.96
C PHE A 196 9.74 15.10 -6.03
N LEU A 197 8.45 14.79 -6.07
CA LEU A 197 7.45 15.33 -5.18
C LEU A 197 6.67 14.20 -4.51
N TYR A 198 6.53 14.26 -3.19
CA TYR A 198 5.72 13.32 -2.42
C TYR A 198 4.55 14.05 -1.74
N LEU A 199 3.33 13.67 -2.12
CA LEU A 199 2.08 14.14 -1.54
C LEU A 199 1.58 13.15 -0.48
N GLU A 200 1.84 13.46 0.79
CA GLU A 200 1.18 12.78 1.90
C GLU A 200 -0.24 13.34 2.06
N THR A 201 -1.26 12.53 1.82
CA THR A 201 -2.65 13.00 1.90
C THR A 201 -3.35 12.54 3.15
N LYS A 202 -3.93 13.49 3.89
CA LYS A 202 -4.92 13.28 4.95
C LYS A 202 -6.28 13.66 4.38
N SER A 203 -7.26 12.77 4.44
CA SER A 203 -8.55 13.06 3.82
C SER A 203 -9.71 12.59 4.69
N LEU A 204 -10.70 13.46 4.87
CA LEU A 204 -12.02 13.00 5.29
C LEU A 204 -12.60 12.07 4.22
N PRO A 205 -13.38 11.05 4.57
CA PRO A 205 -14.06 10.23 3.57
C PRO A 205 -14.87 11.10 2.59
N ARG A 206 -14.75 10.79 1.29
CA ARG A 206 -15.49 11.47 0.21
C ARG A 206 -15.16 12.97 0.04
N SER A 207 -13.96 13.40 0.42
CA SER A 207 -13.43 14.76 0.24
C SER A 207 -12.66 14.98 -1.09
N GLY A 208 -12.80 14.07 -2.07
CA GLY A 208 -12.22 14.25 -3.42
C GLY A 208 -10.83 13.68 -3.65
N LEU A 209 -10.38 12.77 -2.79
CA LEU A 209 -9.10 12.09 -2.97
C LEU A 209 -8.95 11.43 -4.35
N HIS A 210 -9.87 10.55 -4.74
CA HIS A 210 -9.79 9.87 -6.05
C HIS A 210 -9.99 10.84 -7.23
N TYR A 211 -10.63 11.99 -7.02
CA TYR A 211 -10.68 13.02 -8.04
C TYR A 211 -9.31 13.67 -8.23
N THR A 212 -8.65 13.99 -7.11
CA THR A 212 -7.27 14.53 -7.09
C THR A 212 -6.29 13.54 -7.72
N GLU A 213 -6.35 12.28 -7.32
CA GLU A 213 -5.55 11.18 -7.88
C GLU A 213 -5.70 11.07 -9.40
N ARG A 214 -6.94 11.01 -9.92
CA ARG A 214 -7.19 10.95 -11.37
C ARG A 214 -6.68 12.18 -12.10
N GLY A 215 -6.85 13.37 -11.53
CA GLY A 215 -6.35 14.61 -12.14
C GLY A 215 -4.83 14.63 -12.23
N LEU A 216 -4.13 14.21 -11.16
CA LEU A 216 -2.68 14.07 -11.17
C LEU A 216 -2.25 12.98 -12.16
N ARG A 217 -2.90 11.81 -12.18
CA ARG A 217 -2.62 10.74 -13.16
C ARG A 217 -2.80 11.22 -14.60
N GLN A 218 -3.81 12.03 -14.87
CA GLN A 218 -4.03 12.60 -16.20
C GLN A 218 -2.89 13.51 -16.64
N ILE A 219 -2.26 14.25 -15.72
CA ILE A 219 -1.17 15.17 -16.02
C ILE A 219 0.17 14.42 -16.15
N PHE A 220 0.48 13.55 -15.19
CA PHE A 220 1.80 12.94 -15.02
C PHE A 220 1.93 11.55 -15.68
N ALA A 221 0.82 10.85 -15.95
CA ALA A 221 0.79 9.48 -16.48
C ALA A 221 1.73 8.53 -15.74
N ASP A 222 2.75 7.98 -16.41
CA ASP A 222 3.67 6.97 -15.88
C ASP A 222 4.62 7.52 -14.80
N ASP A 223 4.75 8.85 -14.71
CA ASP A 223 5.52 9.52 -13.66
C ASP A 223 4.71 9.67 -12.35
N PHE A 224 3.44 9.21 -12.32
CA PHE A 224 2.58 9.27 -11.14
C PHE A 224 2.28 7.92 -10.52
N SER A 225 2.58 7.80 -9.23
CA SER A 225 2.20 6.66 -8.40
C SER A 225 1.23 7.07 -7.29
N PHE A 226 0.31 6.17 -7.00
CA PHE A 226 -0.67 6.34 -5.94
C PHE A 226 -0.72 5.09 -5.07
N CYS A 227 -0.67 5.27 -3.75
CA CYS A 227 -0.77 4.19 -2.78
C CYS A 227 -1.98 4.41 -1.87
N GLU A 228 -2.90 3.45 -1.85
CA GLU A 228 -4.14 3.50 -1.06
C GLU A 228 -3.98 3.16 0.42
N TRP A 229 -2.78 2.77 0.84
CA TRP A 229 -2.35 2.51 2.23
C TRP A 229 -3.03 1.34 2.93
N TYR A 230 -4.35 1.37 3.06
CA TYR A 230 -5.12 0.36 3.79
C TYR A 230 -5.36 -0.90 2.99
N GLN A 231 -5.53 -0.74 1.68
CA GLN A 231 -5.97 -1.80 0.77
C GLN A 231 -4.86 -2.25 -0.19
N GLU A 232 -3.75 -1.53 -0.21
CA GLU A 232 -2.61 -1.84 -1.05
C GLU A 232 -1.83 -3.02 -0.45
N PRO A 233 -1.79 -4.19 -1.13
CA PRO A 233 -0.98 -5.32 -0.66
C PRO A 233 0.49 -4.91 -0.54
N GLY A 234 1.12 -5.27 0.59
CA GLY A 234 2.53 -4.91 0.84
C GLY A 234 2.77 -3.47 1.30
N CYS A 235 1.73 -2.67 1.57
CA CYS A 235 1.93 -1.35 2.13
C CYS A 235 2.54 -1.41 3.54
N CYS A 236 3.63 -0.66 3.76
CA CYS A 236 4.28 -0.52 5.06
C CYS A 236 3.41 0.17 6.13
N LYS A 237 2.40 0.95 5.71
CA LYS A 237 1.57 1.79 6.58
C LYS A 237 2.41 2.75 7.46
N LYS A 238 3.51 3.26 6.91
CA LYS A 238 4.46 4.17 7.57
C LYS A 238 4.54 5.54 6.90
N MET A 239 4.68 6.60 7.70
CA MET A 239 4.79 8.00 7.32
C MET A 239 6.13 8.61 7.76
N PRO A 240 6.89 9.24 6.85
CA PRO A 240 6.79 9.14 5.40
C PRO A 240 6.85 7.69 4.88
N CYS A 241 6.42 7.45 3.64
CA CYS A 241 6.40 6.11 3.05
C CYS A 241 7.78 5.43 3.10
N ALA A 242 7.83 4.17 3.54
CA ALA A 242 9.06 3.36 3.57
C ALA A 242 9.55 2.95 2.17
N LEU A 243 8.68 3.00 1.16
CA LEU A 243 9.01 2.58 -0.20
C LEU A 243 9.67 3.74 -0.95
N LEU A 244 11.01 3.69 -1.02
CA LEU A 244 11.88 4.70 -1.62
C LEU A 244 12.26 4.38 -3.07
N GLY A 245 11.80 3.27 -3.67
CA GLY A 245 12.26 2.85 -5.01
C GLY A 245 12.09 3.92 -6.11
N GLU A 246 10.99 4.66 -6.12
CA GLU A 246 10.81 5.76 -7.10
C GLU A 246 11.77 6.93 -6.88
N LEU A 247 12.13 7.15 -5.63
CA LEU A 247 13.08 8.17 -5.22
C LEU A 247 14.48 7.80 -5.71
N GLU A 248 14.87 6.54 -5.52
CA GLU A 248 16.12 5.95 -6.02
C GLU A 248 16.17 5.99 -7.55
N ASP A 249 15.06 5.71 -8.24
CA ASP A 249 15.01 5.80 -9.70
C ASP A 249 15.24 7.23 -10.21
N VAL A 250 14.75 8.25 -9.50
CA VAL A 250 15.02 9.66 -9.83
C VAL A 250 16.49 10.01 -9.55
N GLU A 251 17.02 9.65 -8.37
CA GLU A 251 18.42 9.92 -8.00
C GLU A 251 19.41 9.26 -8.99
N ASN A 252 19.13 8.02 -9.40
CA ASN A 252 19.94 7.27 -10.37
C ASN A 252 19.70 7.69 -11.84
N GLY A 253 18.86 8.70 -12.08
CA GLY A 253 18.58 9.20 -13.42
C GLY A 253 17.73 8.28 -14.30
N LYS A 254 17.18 7.19 -13.77
CA LYS A 254 16.26 6.29 -14.49
C LYS A 254 14.91 6.96 -14.76
N LYS A 255 14.46 7.82 -13.85
CA LYS A 255 13.29 8.69 -14.03
C LYS A 255 13.71 10.15 -14.06
N ARG A 256 13.16 10.90 -15.01
CA ARG A 256 13.40 12.36 -15.09
C ARG A 256 12.71 13.08 -13.93
N LEU A 257 11.46 12.73 -13.68
CA LEU A 257 10.64 13.24 -12.59
C LEU A 257 9.77 12.12 -12.00
N SER A 258 9.27 12.32 -10.79
CA SER A 258 8.25 11.43 -10.22
C SER A 258 7.38 12.18 -9.22
N LEU A 259 6.07 11.93 -9.30
CA LEU A 259 5.09 12.36 -8.32
C LEU A 259 4.51 11.14 -7.61
N LYS A 260 4.72 11.04 -6.31
CA LYS A 260 4.12 10.01 -5.47
C LYS A 260 3.02 10.60 -4.62
N MET A 261 1.89 9.91 -4.50
CA MET A 261 0.80 10.29 -3.60
C MET A 261 0.42 9.11 -2.71
N THR A 262 0.30 9.33 -1.40
CA THR A 262 -0.20 8.32 -0.46
C THR A 262 -1.44 8.82 0.25
N LYS A 263 -2.39 7.92 0.47
CA LYS A 263 -3.63 8.18 1.18
C LYS A 263 -3.55 7.74 2.64
N SER A 264 -3.92 8.59 3.58
CA SER A 264 -4.39 8.16 4.89
C SER A 264 -5.71 8.85 5.22
N HIS A 265 -6.64 8.09 5.76
CA HIS A 265 -7.85 8.63 6.36
C HIS A 265 -7.62 9.02 7.82
N ASP A 266 -6.60 8.45 8.47
CA ASP A 266 -6.33 8.64 9.89
C ASP A 266 -7.58 8.36 10.75
N PHE A 267 -8.26 7.23 10.48
CA PHE A 267 -9.53 6.85 11.12
C PHE A 267 -9.46 6.84 12.66
N ASP A 268 -8.31 6.49 13.21
CA ASP A 268 -8.06 6.44 14.65
C ASP A 268 -7.45 7.73 15.21
N LEU A 269 -7.25 8.75 14.36
CA LEU A 269 -6.53 9.98 14.69
C LEU A 269 -5.14 9.70 15.30
N ALA A 270 -4.49 8.62 14.87
CA ALA A 270 -3.23 8.12 15.41
C ALA A 270 -2.01 8.53 14.58
N ASP A 271 -2.18 9.01 13.34
CA ASP A 271 -1.05 9.39 12.51
C ASP A 271 -0.31 10.61 13.09
N PRO A 272 1.03 10.61 13.17
CA PRO A 272 1.75 11.68 13.84
C PRO A 272 1.74 12.97 12.99
N PRO A 273 1.47 14.15 13.58
CA PRO A 273 1.81 15.40 12.94
C PRO A 273 3.32 15.62 13.08
N TYR A 274 4.03 15.65 11.95
CA TYR A 274 5.48 15.88 11.94
C TYR A 274 5.87 16.91 10.88
N GLN A 275 7.01 17.57 11.12
CA GLN A 275 7.58 18.56 10.20
C GLN A 275 8.00 17.88 8.90
N LEU A 276 7.45 18.37 7.79
CA LEU A 276 7.68 17.78 6.48
C LEU A 276 9.06 18.18 5.92
N PRO A 277 9.83 17.22 5.39
CA PRO A 277 11.03 17.54 4.61
C PRO A 277 10.66 18.18 3.26
N LEU A 278 11.61 18.90 2.64
CA LEU A 278 11.33 19.78 1.49
C LEU A 278 10.66 19.14 0.25
N PRO A 279 10.91 17.89 -0.16
CA PRO A 279 10.20 17.29 -1.30
C PRO A 279 8.82 16.76 -0.90
N VAL A 280 8.45 16.86 0.39
CA VAL A 280 7.21 16.31 0.93
C VAL A 280 6.23 17.42 1.21
N HIS A 281 5.04 17.26 0.66
CA HIS A 281 3.91 18.14 0.86
C HIS A 281 2.79 17.34 1.49
N ARG A 282 2.09 17.96 2.46
CA ARG A 282 0.92 17.36 3.08
C ARG A 282 -0.32 17.99 2.48
N LEU A 283 -1.19 17.17 1.92
CA LEU A 283 -2.49 17.57 1.42
C LEU A 283 -3.55 17.18 2.46
N VAL A 284 -4.29 18.14 2.99
CA VAL A 284 -5.44 17.90 3.87
C VAL A 284 -6.71 18.18 3.08
N LEU A 285 -7.42 17.12 2.68
CA LEU A 285 -8.67 17.21 1.93
C LEU A 285 -9.87 17.28 2.88
N ILE A 286 -10.63 18.36 2.74
CA ILE A 286 -11.84 18.65 3.52
C ILE A 286 -13.03 18.91 2.59
N ARG A 287 -14.24 18.80 3.14
CA ARG A 287 -15.50 19.04 2.42
C ARG A 287 -16.57 19.48 3.41
N ASN A 288 -17.62 20.14 2.94
CA ASN A 288 -18.78 20.46 3.77
C ASN A 288 -19.28 19.20 4.53
N PRO A 289 -19.57 19.31 5.85
CA PRO A 289 -19.96 18.16 6.67
C PRO A 289 -21.21 17.42 6.18
N LEU A 290 -22.22 18.12 5.66
CA LEU A 290 -23.47 17.50 5.25
C LEU A 290 -23.27 16.51 4.07
N PRO A 291 -22.64 16.89 2.94
CA PRO A 291 -22.27 15.93 1.90
C PRO A 291 -21.33 14.82 2.36
N ILE A 292 -20.46 15.04 3.36
CA ILE A 292 -19.62 13.98 3.94
C ILE A 292 -20.51 12.95 4.61
N LEU A 293 -21.35 13.38 5.57
CA LEU A 293 -22.22 12.49 6.34
C LEU A 293 -23.13 11.66 5.42
N THR A 294 -23.82 12.30 4.46
CA THR A 294 -24.72 11.53 3.58
C THR A 294 -23.97 10.61 2.63
N SER A 295 -22.77 10.99 2.17
CA SER A 295 -21.97 10.12 1.30
C SER A 295 -21.31 8.97 2.06
N TRP A 296 -20.93 9.19 3.32
CA TRP A 296 -20.37 8.16 4.18
C TRP A 296 -21.45 7.16 4.60
N PHE A 297 -22.65 7.64 4.94
CA PHE A 297 -23.79 6.75 5.20
C PHE A 297 -24.01 5.75 4.06
N MET A 298 -23.99 6.23 2.81
CA MET A 298 -24.12 5.35 1.65
C MET A 298 -22.96 4.34 1.51
N LEU A 299 -21.72 4.70 1.89
CA LEU A 299 -20.61 3.74 1.91
C LEU A 299 -20.78 2.67 3.01
N ASP A 300 -21.24 3.08 4.19
CA ASP A 300 -21.48 2.15 5.30
C ASP A 300 -22.66 1.21 4.98
N LEU A 301 -23.64 1.66 4.16
CA LEU A 301 -24.66 0.76 3.60
C LEU A 301 -24.06 -0.32 2.71
N LEU A 302 -23.09 0.00 1.85
CA LEU A 302 -22.38 -1.01 1.04
C LEU A 302 -21.64 -2.01 1.95
N ALA A 303 -20.99 -1.51 2.99
CA ALA A 303 -20.26 -2.32 3.96
C ALA A 303 -21.18 -3.29 4.72
N GLY A 304 -22.32 -2.78 5.21
CA GLY A 304 -23.31 -3.55 5.96
C GLY A 304 -24.00 -4.64 5.14
N HIS A 305 -23.90 -4.60 3.81
CA HIS A 305 -24.45 -5.61 2.90
C HIS A 305 -23.36 -6.40 2.16
N ALA A 306 -22.12 -6.45 2.69
CA ALA A 306 -21.00 -7.12 2.03
C ALA A 306 -21.29 -8.59 1.67
N GLU A 307 -21.98 -9.34 2.53
CA GLU A 307 -22.38 -10.73 2.25
C GLU A 307 -23.37 -10.83 1.08
N LEU A 308 -24.43 -10.02 1.11
CA LEU A 308 -25.41 -9.94 0.03
C LEU A 308 -24.74 -9.59 -1.31
N LEU A 309 -23.83 -8.62 -1.30
CA LEU A 309 -23.08 -8.22 -2.49
C LEU A 309 -22.19 -9.36 -2.99
N SER A 310 -21.51 -10.07 -2.09
CA SER A 310 -20.67 -11.22 -2.42
C SER A 310 -21.47 -12.36 -3.07
N ASN A 311 -22.66 -12.66 -2.53
CA ASN A 311 -23.58 -13.66 -3.09
C ASN A 311 -24.09 -13.29 -4.51
N ASN A 312 -23.94 -12.01 -4.88
CA ASN A 312 -24.25 -11.49 -6.22
C ASN A 312 -22.97 -11.20 -7.05
N GLY A 313 -21.83 -11.77 -6.67
CA GLY A 313 -20.57 -11.64 -7.41
C GLY A 313 -19.88 -10.27 -7.29
N ILE A 314 -20.27 -9.43 -6.33
CA ILE A 314 -19.68 -8.12 -6.08
C ILE A 314 -18.88 -8.14 -4.77
N GLY A 315 -17.55 -8.26 -4.88
CA GLY A 315 -16.67 -8.12 -3.73
C GLY A 315 -16.56 -6.67 -3.24
N ILE A 316 -16.79 -6.41 -1.95
CA ILE A 316 -16.72 -5.07 -1.35
C ILE A 316 -15.34 -4.42 -1.52
N ASN A 317 -14.26 -5.22 -1.49
CA ASN A 317 -12.90 -4.72 -1.71
C ASN A 317 -12.72 -4.10 -3.10
N LYS A 318 -13.42 -4.62 -4.12
CA LYS A 318 -13.40 -4.06 -5.49
C LYS A 318 -14.03 -2.67 -5.53
N ILE A 319 -15.13 -2.49 -4.78
CA ILE A 319 -15.81 -1.20 -4.65
C ILE A 319 -14.88 -0.19 -3.99
N TYR A 320 -14.23 -0.55 -2.88
CA TYR A 320 -13.35 0.38 -2.18
C TYR A 320 -12.06 0.70 -2.93
N PHE A 321 -11.48 -0.27 -3.63
CA PHE A 321 -10.23 -0.07 -4.35
C PHE A 321 -10.44 0.72 -5.66
N SER A 322 -11.38 0.28 -6.50
CA SER A 322 -11.49 0.80 -7.87
C SER A 322 -12.69 1.72 -8.12
N HIS A 323 -13.66 1.75 -7.21
CA HIS A 323 -14.93 2.49 -7.33
C HIS A 323 -15.54 2.49 -8.76
N PRO A 324 -15.62 1.37 -9.50
CA PRO A 324 -16.09 1.41 -10.89
C PRO A 324 -17.56 1.80 -10.88
N ALA A 325 -17.92 2.86 -11.62
CA ALA A 325 -19.27 3.44 -11.55
C ALA A 325 -20.37 2.40 -11.83
N SER A 326 -20.14 1.49 -12.78
CA SER A 326 -21.06 0.40 -13.10
C SER A 326 -21.22 -0.62 -11.96
N VAL A 327 -20.13 -0.98 -11.28
CA VAL A 327 -20.12 -1.91 -10.14
C VAL A 327 -20.80 -1.27 -8.94
N VAL A 328 -20.49 -0.01 -8.65
CA VAL A 328 -21.14 0.75 -7.56
C VAL A 328 -22.64 0.88 -7.80
N ALA A 329 -23.06 1.22 -9.02
CA ALA A 329 -24.47 1.30 -9.37
C ALA A 329 -25.17 -0.07 -9.26
N ALA A 330 -24.52 -1.16 -9.70
CA ALA A 330 -25.06 -2.51 -9.55
C ALA A 330 -25.20 -2.90 -8.07
N ALA A 331 -24.21 -2.56 -7.23
CA ALA A 331 -24.25 -2.82 -5.79
C ALA A 331 -25.43 -2.11 -5.12
N TYR A 332 -25.67 -0.83 -5.44
CA TYR A 332 -26.82 -0.12 -4.88
C TYR A 332 -28.15 -0.70 -5.36
N ARG A 333 -28.27 -1.14 -6.62
CA ARG A 333 -29.49 -1.83 -7.10
C ARG A 333 -29.81 -3.09 -6.29
N ILE A 334 -28.79 -3.91 -6.00
CA ILE A 334 -28.94 -5.11 -5.18
C ILE A 334 -29.38 -4.73 -3.76
N ILE A 335 -28.71 -3.75 -3.17
CA ILE A 335 -29.04 -3.29 -1.81
C ILE A 335 -30.44 -2.70 -1.75
N ALA A 336 -30.89 -1.95 -2.77
CA ALA A 336 -32.22 -1.36 -2.78
C ALA A 336 -33.34 -2.40 -2.65
N GLY A 337 -33.17 -3.61 -3.20
CA GLY A 337 -34.12 -4.71 -3.05
C GLY A 337 -34.13 -5.35 -1.67
N ALA A 338 -33.06 -5.20 -0.89
CA ALA A 338 -32.90 -5.72 0.46
C ALA A 338 -32.76 -4.62 1.51
N PHE A 339 -33.08 -3.37 1.15
CA PHE A 339 -32.74 -2.21 1.97
C PHE A 339 -33.59 -2.18 3.22
N ASN A 340 -32.98 -2.53 4.34
CA ASN A 340 -33.56 -2.36 5.66
C ASN A 340 -33.02 -1.06 6.29
N PRO A 341 -33.81 0.03 6.30
CA PRO A 341 -33.34 1.31 6.81
C PRO A 341 -33.01 1.23 8.31
N PRO A 342 -31.91 1.84 8.78
CA PRO A 342 -31.66 1.92 10.21
C PRO A 342 -32.78 2.69 10.90
N SER A 343 -33.10 2.27 12.12
CA SER A 343 -34.01 2.99 12.99
C SER A 343 -33.51 4.42 13.25
N PRO A 344 -34.39 5.36 13.63
CA PRO A 344 -33.98 6.72 13.97
C PRO A 344 -32.90 6.79 15.05
N GLU A 345 -32.89 5.83 15.99
CA GLU A 345 -31.90 5.77 17.06
C GLU A 345 -30.54 5.27 16.58
N GLU A 346 -30.52 4.22 15.75
CA GLU A 346 -29.29 3.75 15.09
C GLU A 346 -28.68 4.84 14.21
N LEU A 347 -29.51 5.56 13.44
CA LEU A 347 -29.04 6.68 12.62
C LEU A 347 -28.46 7.79 13.49
N ARG A 348 -29.12 8.17 14.60
CA ARG A 348 -28.63 9.22 15.50
C ARG A 348 -27.27 8.84 16.10
N LYS A 349 -27.14 7.61 16.60
CA LYS A 349 -25.88 7.09 17.14
C LYS A 349 -24.78 7.11 16.08
N TRP A 350 -25.09 6.66 14.86
CA TRP A 350 -24.16 6.69 13.75
C TRP A 350 -23.70 8.12 13.42
N ILE A 351 -24.64 9.08 13.34
CA ILE A 351 -24.31 10.50 13.09
C ILE A 351 -23.40 11.04 14.20
N GLU A 352 -23.71 10.76 15.46
CA GLU A 352 -22.90 11.22 16.60
C GLU A 352 -21.45 10.70 16.53
N GLU A 353 -21.28 9.41 16.26
CA GLU A 353 -19.97 8.79 16.09
C GLU A 353 -19.17 9.42 14.93
N LYS A 354 -19.81 9.62 13.77
CA LYS A 354 -19.15 10.25 12.62
C LYS A 354 -18.85 11.72 12.85
N SER A 355 -19.76 12.46 13.49
CA SER A 355 -19.54 13.86 13.84
C SER A 355 -18.34 14.01 14.78
N LYS A 356 -18.24 13.16 15.81
CA LYS A 356 -17.08 13.14 16.72
C LYS A 356 -15.76 12.93 15.97
N TYR A 357 -15.73 11.94 15.07
CA TYR A 357 -14.56 11.69 14.23
C TYR A 357 -14.22 12.88 13.33
N ILE A 358 -15.19 13.44 12.59
CA ILE A 358 -14.96 14.55 11.65
C ILE A 358 -14.43 15.78 12.41
N SER A 359 -15.02 16.13 13.54
CA SER A 359 -14.55 17.23 14.38
C SER A 359 -13.12 16.97 14.89
N GLY A 360 -12.82 15.75 15.36
CA GLY A 360 -11.47 15.38 15.78
C GLY A 360 -10.44 15.46 14.66
N PHE A 361 -10.80 15.00 13.45
CA PHE A 361 -9.95 15.10 12.26
C PHE A 361 -9.66 16.56 11.92
N VAL A 362 -10.67 17.43 11.93
CA VAL A 362 -10.53 18.85 11.61
C VAL A 362 -9.70 19.56 12.67
N GLN A 363 -9.96 19.30 13.95
CA GLN A 363 -9.15 19.85 15.04
C GLN A 363 -7.67 19.49 14.86
N LYS A 364 -7.41 18.22 14.56
CA LYS A 364 -6.05 17.71 14.38
C LYS A 364 -5.39 18.29 13.14
N TRP A 365 -5.98 18.15 11.95
CA TRP A 365 -5.29 18.42 10.69
C TRP A 365 -5.49 19.83 10.13
N CYS A 366 -6.55 20.53 10.55
CA CYS A 366 -6.89 21.88 10.10
C CYS A 366 -6.60 22.96 11.16
N GLY A 367 -6.22 22.56 12.38
CA GLY A 367 -5.79 23.44 13.47
C GLY A 367 -4.33 23.88 13.32
N GLU A 368 -3.56 23.77 14.40
CA GLU A 368 -2.14 24.19 14.41
C GLU A 368 -1.31 23.45 13.35
N ASN A 369 -1.63 22.19 13.10
CA ASN A 369 -0.92 21.36 12.13
C ASN A 369 -1.06 21.85 10.68
N SER A 370 -2.11 22.59 10.34
CA SER A 370 -2.25 23.17 8.99
C SER A 370 -1.27 24.31 8.74
N ARG A 371 -0.67 24.87 9.80
CA ARG A 371 0.35 25.93 9.73
C ARG A 371 1.75 25.39 9.46
N MET A 372 1.94 24.06 9.53
CA MET A 372 3.21 23.45 9.17
C MET A 372 3.58 23.77 7.72
N LYS A 373 4.86 24.07 7.48
CA LYS A 373 5.38 24.33 6.14
C LYS A 373 5.04 23.17 5.20
N ASN A 374 4.69 23.50 3.95
CA ASN A 374 4.27 22.56 2.91
C ASN A 374 2.97 21.79 3.19
N THR A 375 2.15 22.24 4.15
CA THR A 375 0.79 21.71 4.35
C THR A 375 -0.21 22.55 3.55
N HIS A 376 -1.10 21.88 2.82
CA HIS A 376 -2.11 22.48 1.95
C HIS A 376 -3.47 22.00 2.42
N LEU A 377 -4.28 22.93 2.94
CA LEU A 377 -5.68 22.68 3.24
C LEU A 377 -6.52 22.94 1.99
N VAL A 378 -7.18 21.90 1.49
CA VAL A 378 -7.87 21.94 0.19
C VAL A 378 -9.29 21.44 0.35
N SER A 379 -10.25 22.30 0.02
CA SER A 379 -11.64 21.90 -0.09
C SER A 379 -11.89 21.11 -1.36
N TYR A 380 -12.94 20.29 -1.34
CA TYR A 380 -13.38 19.52 -2.49
C TYR A 380 -13.51 20.36 -3.77
N GLU A 381 -14.04 21.58 -3.64
CA GLU A 381 -14.28 22.52 -4.74
C GLU A 381 -13.00 23.14 -5.29
N ASN A 382 -11.93 23.17 -4.49
CA ASN A 382 -10.63 23.73 -4.87
C ASN A 382 -9.62 22.68 -5.33
N ALA A 383 -10.04 21.41 -5.47
CA ALA A 383 -9.14 20.31 -5.86
C ALA A 383 -8.40 20.61 -7.17
N ASN A 384 -9.07 21.20 -8.16
CA ASN A 384 -8.45 21.54 -9.45
C ASN A 384 -7.37 22.61 -9.34
N GLN A 385 -7.65 23.68 -8.60
CA GLN A 385 -6.66 24.74 -8.37
C GLN A 385 -5.43 24.18 -7.67
N PHE A 386 -5.64 23.29 -6.70
CA PHE A 386 -4.55 22.60 -6.01
C PHE A 386 -3.74 21.71 -6.96
N ILE A 387 -4.40 20.90 -7.80
CA ILE A 387 -3.72 20.01 -8.77
C ILE A 387 -2.82 20.82 -9.71
N VAL A 388 -3.34 21.93 -10.26
CA VAL A 388 -2.56 22.84 -11.12
C VAL A 388 -1.39 23.45 -10.33
N LYS A 389 -1.66 24.00 -9.13
CA LYS A 389 -0.63 24.59 -8.27
C LYS A 389 0.51 23.62 -7.98
N ILE A 390 0.19 22.38 -7.63
CA ILE A 390 1.17 21.36 -7.31
C ILE A 390 1.93 20.91 -8.56
N ALA A 391 1.25 20.69 -9.68
CA ALA A 391 1.91 20.32 -10.93
C ALA A 391 2.89 21.40 -11.40
N SER A 392 2.54 22.68 -11.22
CA SER A 392 3.41 23.81 -11.58
C SER A 392 4.73 23.87 -10.80
N ILE A 393 4.84 23.22 -9.64
CA ILE A 393 6.13 23.11 -8.91
C ILE A 393 7.17 22.39 -9.77
N LEU A 394 6.73 21.42 -10.59
CA LEU A 394 7.59 20.57 -11.42
C LEU A 394 7.58 20.98 -12.91
N GLU A 395 6.86 22.04 -13.29
CA GLU A 395 6.61 22.40 -14.69
C GLU A 395 7.87 22.71 -15.50
N GLN A 396 8.91 23.23 -14.85
CA GLN A 396 10.22 23.48 -15.48
C GLN A 396 10.89 22.17 -15.95
N ARG A 397 10.49 21.02 -15.40
CA ARG A 397 11.02 19.70 -15.75
C ARG A 397 10.08 18.91 -16.67
N PHE A 398 8.89 19.41 -16.98
CA PHE A 398 7.96 18.74 -17.88
C PHE A 398 8.49 18.70 -19.32
N ASP A 399 8.18 17.61 -20.03
CA ASP A 399 8.30 17.58 -21.49
C ASP A 399 7.12 18.32 -22.11
N SER A 400 7.14 18.45 -23.44
CA SER A 400 6.06 19.07 -24.19
C SER A 400 4.72 18.39 -23.90
N GLN A 401 4.67 17.06 -23.89
CA GLN A 401 3.44 16.30 -23.69
C GLN A 401 2.83 16.53 -22.31
N THR A 402 3.64 16.47 -21.25
CA THR A 402 3.19 16.67 -19.86
C THR A 402 2.72 18.11 -19.65
N ARG A 403 3.42 19.09 -20.25
CA ARG A 403 3.00 20.49 -20.24
C ARG A 403 1.66 20.70 -20.96
N GLU A 404 1.48 20.07 -22.13
CA GLU A 404 0.20 20.08 -22.85
C GLU A 404 -0.93 19.47 -22.02
N ARG A 405 -0.67 18.36 -21.31
CA ARG A 405 -1.65 17.74 -20.39
C ARG A 405 -2.01 18.67 -19.23
N LEU A 406 -1.04 19.35 -18.63
CA LEU A 406 -1.28 20.35 -17.58
C LEU A 406 -2.15 21.50 -18.10
N VAL A 407 -1.82 22.10 -19.26
CA VAL A 407 -2.59 23.19 -19.87
C VAL A 407 -4.00 22.72 -20.21
N ALA A 408 -4.14 21.53 -20.80
CA ALA A 408 -5.44 20.94 -21.14
C ALA A 408 -6.29 20.67 -19.90
N PHE A 409 -5.68 20.17 -18.82
CA PHE A 409 -6.33 19.97 -17.53
C PHE A 409 -6.81 21.32 -16.97
N ALA A 410 -5.93 22.31 -16.86
CA ALA A 410 -6.25 23.63 -16.34
C ALA A 410 -7.44 24.27 -17.07
N ARG A 411 -7.45 24.21 -18.42
CA ARG A 411 -8.54 24.75 -19.26
C ARG A 411 -9.88 24.05 -19.04
N LYS A 412 -9.88 22.72 -18.90
CA LYS A 412 -11.12 21.92 -18.77
C LYS A 412 -11.60 21.76 -17.33
N SER A 413 -10.75 22.08 -16.36
CA SER A 413 -10.97 21.74 -14.96
C SER A 413 -12.24 22.36 -14.38
N SER A 414 -12.56 23.62 -14.75
CA SER A 414 -13.79 24.30 -14.33
C SER A 414 -15.06 23.66 -14.89
N GLU A 415 -15.01 23.04 -16.06
CA GLU A 415 -16.18 22.45 -16.73
C GLU A 415 -16.43 21.00 -16.27
N GLN A 416 -15.35 20.26 -15.97
CA GLN A 416 -15.44 18.83 -15.64
C GLN A 416 -15.82 18.56 -14.19
N PHE A 417 -15.48 19.48 -13.28
CA PHE A 417 -15.79 19.30 -11.87
C PHE A 417 -17.22 19.69 -11.57
N GLN A 418 -18.08 18.68 -11.39
CA GLN A 418 -19.45 18.88 -10.95
C GLN A 418 -19.58 18.36 -9.51
N PRO A 419 -19.55 19.26 -8.50
CA PRO A 419 -19.81 18.83 -7.15
C PRO A 419 -21.24 18.30 -7.05
N ARG A 420 -21.46 17.37 -6.11
CA ARG A 420 -22.79 16.85 -5.83
C ARG A 420 -23.68 18.01 -5.38
N SER A 421 -24.67 18.38 -6.20
CA SER A 421 -25.59 19.47 -5.93
C SER A 421 -26.63 19.13 -4.86
N ASP A 422 -27.08 17.88 -4.81
CA ASP A 422 -28.06 17.42 -3.82
C ASP A 422 -27.43 16.38 -2.88
N PRO A 423 -27.18 16.73 -1.59
CA PRO A 423 -26.60 15.82 -0.62
C PRO A 423 -27.52 14.66 -0.22
N PHE A 424 -28.80 14.67 -0.58
CA PHE A 424 -29.76 13.61 -0.27
C PHE A 424 -30.11 12.73 -1.48
N ARG A 425 -29.58 13.04 -2.67
CA ARG A 425 -29.76 12.20 -3.87
C ARG A 425 -28.79 11.01 -3.88
N ALA A 426 -29.30 9.80 -3.74
CA ALA A 426 -28.55 8.55 -3.91
C ALA A 426 -28.76 7.94 -5.31
N PRO A 427 -27.96 6.93 -5.72
CA PRO A 427 -28.20 6.21 -6.97
C PRO A 427 -29.58 5.54 -7.05
N GLU A 428 -30.13 5.12 -5.91
CA GLU A 428 -31.41 4.42 -5.83
C GLU A 428 -32.51 5.26 -5.13
N PRO A 429 -33.76 5.23 -5.62
CA PRO A 429 -34.85 6.02 -5.04
C PRO A 429 -35.15 5.72 -3.58
N ALA A 430 -35.15 4.43 -3.17
CA ALA A 430 -35.44 4.05 -1.78
C ALA A 430 -34.46 4.67 -0.78
N ILE A 431 -33.17 4.66 -1.12
CA ILE A 431 -32.11 5.28 -0.31
C ILE A 431 -32.26 6.80 -0.30
N SER A 432 -32.57 7.41 -1.45
CA SER A 432 -32.82 8.85 -1.54
C SER A 432 -34.01 9.28 -0.66
N SER A 433 -35.10 8.51 -0.69
CA SER A 433 -36.28 8.75 0.15
C SER A 433 -35.94 8.66 1.63
N TYR A 434 -35.16 7.66 2.04
CA TYR A 434 -34.70 7.53 3.44
C TYR A 434 -33.83 8.72 3.87
N LEU A 435 -32.86 9.12 3.04
CA LEU A 435 -31.99 10.26 3.29
C LEU A 435 -32.80 11.55 3.46
N ARG A 436 -33.81 11.78 2.59
CA ARG A 436 -34.69 12.96 2.68
C ARG A 436 -35.60 12.91 3.90
N ALA A 437 -36.19 11.76 4.22
CA ALA A 437 -37.04 11.58 5.40
C ALA A 437 -36.28 11.88 6.70
N ASN A 438 -34.96 11.66 6.70
CA ASN A 438 -34.08 11.92 7.84
C ASN A 438 -33.18 13.15 7.64
N ALA A 439 -33.49 14.04 6.68
CA ALA A 439 -32.62 15.18 6.34
C ALA A 439 -32.30 16.06 7.56
N ARG A 440 -33.30 16.27 8.43
CA ARG A 440 -33.13 17.03 9.69
C ARG A 440 -32.00 16.48 10.56
N ALA A 441 -31.93 15.16 10.75
CA ALA A 441 -30.89 14.54 11.58
C ALA A 441 -29.49 14.77 10.98
N PHE A 442 -29.35 14.65 9.65
CA PHE A 442 -28.10 14.94 8.95
C PHE A 442 -27.70 16.42 9.05
N HIS A 443 -28.66 17.34 8.94
CA HIS A 443 -28.41 18.77 9.13
C HIS A 443 -27.96 19.10 10.56
N GLU A 444 -28.64 18.55 11.57
CA GLU A 444 -28.26 18.71 12.98
C GLU A 444 -26.86 18.13 13.25
N GLY A 445 -26.53 16.99 12.65
CA GLY A 445 -25.19 16.39 12.70
C GLY A 445 -24.11 17.27 12.06
N ALA A 446 -24.41 17.87 10.90
CA ALA A 446 -23.52 18.78 10.20
C ALA A 446 -23.31 20.09 10.98
N ALA A 447 -24.37 20.71 11.49
CA ALA A 447 -24.30 21.92 12.31
C ALA A 447 -23.43 21.69 13.55
N ARG A 448 -23.61 20.55 14.23
CA ARG A 448 -22.78 20.17 15.39
C ARG A 448 -21.30 20.05 15.04
N ILE A 449 -20.96 19.54 13.86
CA ILE A 449 -19.56 19.47 13.40
C ILE A 449 -18.99 20.89 13.22
N GLU A 450 -19.77 21.79 12.64
CA GLU A 450 -19.39 23.19 12.40
C GLU A 450 -19.26 23.98 13.72
N GLU A 451 -20.19 23.79 14.67
CA GLU A 451 -20.14 24.38 16.01
C GLU A 451 -18.92 23.93 16.81
N ASN A 452 -18.53 22.66 16.66
CA ASN A 452 -17.35 22.09 17.34
C ASN A 452 -16.02 22.40 16.61
N ASP A 453 -16.05 23.04 15.44
CA ASP A 453 -14.85 23.39 14.70
C ASP A 453 -14.17 24.63 15.28
N SER A 454 -13.34 24.42 16.31
CA SER A 454 -12.55 25.51 16.92
C SER A 454 -11.48 26.10 15.99
N THR A 455 -11.19 25.44 14.87
CA THR A 455 -10.19 25.91 13.90
C THR A 455 -10.76 26.97 12.95
N GLY A 456 -12.09 27.14 12.92
CA GLY A 456 -12.82 28.03 12.00
C GLY A 456 -12.71 27.62 10.53
N THR A 457 -12.36 26.36 10.26
CA THR A 457 -12.14 25.84 8.91
C THR A 457 -13.43 25.84 8.10
N PHE A 458 -14.53 25.30 8.65
CA PHE A 458 -15.81 25.27 7.95
C PHE A 458 -16.41 26.66 7.77
N ALA A 459 -16.24 27.55 8.75
CA ALA A 459 -16.66 28.95 8.62
C ALA A 459 -15.93 29.66 7.44
N ARG A 460 -14.61 29.44 7.30
CA ARG A 460 -13.84 29.96 6.14
C ARG A 460 -14.29 29.34 4.82
N LEU A 461 -14.57 28.04 4.79
CA LEU A 461 -15.13 27.39 3.61
C LEU A 461 -16.47 28.00 3.20
N ALA A 462 -17.34 28.29 4.18
CA ALA A 462 -18.62 28.92 3.90
C ALA A 462 -18.46 30.33 3.35
N ALA A 463 -17.58 31.13 3.97
CA ALA A 463 -17.32 32.51 3.56
C ALA A 463 -16.72 32.63 2.14
N SER A 464 -16.01 31.61 1.66
CA SER A 464 -15.42 31.60 0.31
C SER A 464 -16.45 31.52 -0.83
N GLY A 465 -17.76 31.47 -0.52
CA GLY A 465 -18.84 31.33 -1.51
C GLY A 465 -18.93 29.93 -2.12
N LEU A 466 -18.09 28.99 -1.65
CA LEU A 466 -18.07 27.60 -2.09
C LEU A 466 -19.13 26.74 -1.39
N ILE A 467 -19.80 27.28 -0.36
CA ILE A 467 -20.98 26.66 0.27
C ILE A 467 -22.15 27.60 0.07
N THR A 468 -22.96 27.35 -0.97
CA THR A 468 -24.27 27.99 -1.06
C THR A 468 -25.21 27.25 -0.12
N SER A 469 -25.60 27.86 1.00
CA SER A 469 -26.74 27.39 1.80
C SER A 469 -28.01 27.62 0.98
N ARG A 470 -28.44 26.61 0.22
CA ARG A 470 -29.78 26.56 -0.37
C ARG A 470 -30.53 25.36 0.15
#